data_AF-A0A1J0PCC8-F1
#
_entry.id   AF-A0A1J0PCC8-F1
#
_cell.length_a   1.000
_cell.length_b   1.000
_cell.length_c   1.000
_cell.angle_alpha   90.00
_cell.angle_beta   90.00
_cell.angle_gamma   90.00
#
_symmetry.space_group_name_H-M   'P 1'
#
loop_
_entity.id
_entity.type
_entity.pdbx_description
1 polymer ?
#
loop_
_entity_poly.entity_id
_entity_poly.type
_entity_poly.pdbx_seq_one_letter_code
_entity_poly.pdbx_strand_id
1 'polypeptide(L)'
;MSNTSQPPISNQADGQSQVDEQLKQAILAKKQAQIEAWSHQIETLKQTLQSISSEVRNETEKRVAELTEARDQAHSQAERLKQATQANWEVLLIQTDHLFQDLATRFHNFAEKDN
;
A
#
# COMPACT_ATOMS: atom_id res chain seq x y z
N MET A 1 13.15 59.98 13.96
CA MET A 1 13.31 58.76 14.78
C MET A 1 12.64 57.63 14.02
N SER A 2 13.43 56.72 13.46
CA SER A 2 12.96 55.60 12.64
C SER A 2 12.44 54.50 13.57
N ASN A 3 11.20 54.06 13.37
CA ASN A 3 10.71 52.84 14.01
C ASN A 3 10.03 51.97 12.95
N THR A 4 10.85 51.15 12.29
CA THR A 4 10.41 50.08 11.42
C THR A 4 10.12 48.87 12.30
N SER A 5 8.87 48.69 12.72
CA SER A 5 8.41 47.45 13.34
C SER A 5 7.87 46.53 12.24
N GLN A 6 8.73 45.69 11.68
CA GLN A 6 8.29 44.50 10.94
C GLN A 6 7.81 43.43 11.94
N PRO A 7 6.60 42.87 11.78
CA PRO A 7 6.18 41.72 12.56
C PRO A 7 6.96 40.45 12.10
N PRO A 8 7.18 39.48 13.01
CA PRO A 8 7.86 38.24 12.68
C PRO A 8 7.02 37.37 11.74
N ILE A 9 7.68 36.79 10.75
CA ILE A 9 7.13 35.81 9.81
C ILE A 9 6.90 34.50 10.58
N SER A 10 5.67 34.27 11.05
CA SER A 10 5.30 33.00 11.73
C SER A 10 4.33 32.13 10.93
N ASN A 11 3.96 32.51 9.70
CA ASN A 11 2.92 31.80 8.93
C ASN A 11 3.41 30.67 7.99
N GLN A 12 4.72 30.35 7.97
CA GLN A 12 5.25 29.37 7.02
C GLN A 12 5.35 27.93 7.57
N ALA A 13 5.52 27.76 8.88
CA ALA A 13 5.71 26.43 9.48
C ALA A 13 4.40 25.60 9.58
N ASP A 14 3.26 26.28 9.83
CA ASP A 14 1.96 25.61 9.96
C ASP A 14 1.43 25.10 8.60
N GLY A 15 1.65 25.86 7.53
CA GLY A 15 1.23 25.48 6.18
C GLY A 15 2.01 24.28 5.62
N GLN A 16 3.31 24.19 5.92
CA GLN A 16 4.15 23.08 5.46
C GLN A 16 3.76 21.77 6.17
N SER A 17 3.58 21.82 7.49
CA SER A 17 3.18 20.65 8.29
C SER A 17 1.81 20.09 7.88
N GLN A 18 0.86 20.95 7.51
CA GLN A 18 -0.47 20.55 7.05
C GLN A 18 -0.44 19.85 5.68
N VAL A 19 0.40 20.32 4.75
CA VAL A 19 0.58 19.70 3.44
C VAL A 19 1.24 18.32 3.56
N ASP A 20 2.25 18.20 4.42
CA ASP A 20 2.91 16.92 4.71
C ASP A 20 1.92 15.89 5.28
N GLU A 21 1.05 16.30 6.19
CA GLU A 21 0.07 15.39 6.79
C GLU A 21 -1.01 14.95 5.79
N GLN A 22 -1.50 15.87 4.95
CA GLN A 22 -2.44 15.53 3.87
C GLN A 22 -1.83 14.55 2.86
N LEU A 23 -0.55 14.74 2.50
CA LEU A 23 0.15 13.84 1.60
C LEU A 23 0.28 12.43 2.20
N LYS A 24 0.65 12.33 3.48
CA LYS A 24 0.72 11.04 4.18
C LYS A 24 -0.62 10.32 4.19
N GLN A 25 -1.70 11.04 4.50
CA GLN A 25 -3.06 10.48 4.50
C GLN A 25 -3.46 10.00 3.09
N ALA A 26 -3.18 10.77 2.05
CA ALA A 26 -3.46 10.38 0.67
C ALA A 26 -2.70 9.11 0.26
N ILE A 27 -1.43 8.99 0.67
CA ILE A 27 -0.61 7.81 0.40
C ILE A 27 -1.15 6.57 1.13
N LEU A 28 -1.53 6.71 2.41
CA LEU A 28 -2.15 5.63 3.18
C LEU A 28 -3.49 5.20 2.57
N ALA A 29 -4.34 6.15 2.19
CA ALA A 29 -5.62 5.85 1.54
C ALA A 29 -5.42 5.09 0.22
N LYS A 30 -4.44 5.51 -0.60
CA LYS A 30 -4.08 4.81 -1.84
C LYS A 30 -3.60 3.38 -1.58
N LYS A 31 -2.76 3.19 -0.56
CA LYS A 31 -2.25 1.86 -0.16
C LYS A 31 -3.38 0.96 0.34
N GLN A 32 -4.30 1.50 1.12
CA GLN A 32 -5.48 0.76 1.59
C GLN A 32 -6.36 0.30 0.42
N ALA A 33 -6.67 1.21 -0.50
CA ALA A 33 -7.47 0.88 -1.68
C ALA A 33 -6.82 -0.20 -2.56
N GLN A 34 -5.48 -0.20 -2.67
CA GLN A 34 -4.74 -1.25 -3.38
C GLN A 34 -4.87 -2.61 -2.68
N ILE A 35 -4.77 -2.66 -1.34
CA ILE A 35 -4.98 -3.89 -0.56
C ILE A 35 -6.41 -4.42 -0.72
N GLU A 36 -7.40 -3.53 -0.72
CA GLU A 36 -8.81 -3.90 -0.93
C GLU A 36 -9.03 -4.48 -2.32
N ALA A 37 -8.49 -3.84 -3.36
CA ALA A 37 -8.55 -4.34 -4.74
C ALA A 37 -7.92 -5.75 -4.87
N TRP A 38 -6.75 -5.96 -4.28
CA TRP A 38 -6.11 -7.28 -4.26
C TRP A 38 -6.90 -8.32 -3.46
N SER A 39 -7.52 -7.92 -2.35
CA SER A 39 -8.37 -8.80 -1.56
C SER A 39 -9.57 -9.29 -2.38
N HIS A 40 -10.20 -8.41 -3.15
CA HIS A 40 -11.29 -8.78 -4.07
C HIS A 40 -10.82 -9.72 -5.19
N GLN A 41 -9.64 -9.47 -5.76
CA GLN A 41 -9.06 -10.36 -6.78
C GLN A 41 -8.78 -11.75 -6.22
N ILE A 42 -8.14 -11.85 -5.05
CA ILE A 42 -7.88 -13.14 -4.36
C ILE A 42 -9.18 -13.88 -4.09
N GLU A 43 -10.23 -13.18 -3.63
CA GLU A 43 -11.52 -13.81 -3.36
C GLU A 43 -12.16 -14.39 -4.63
N THR A 44 -12.06 -13.65 -5.73
CA THR A 44 -12.51 -14.13 -7.05
C THR A 44 -11.73 -15.37 -7.48
N LEU A 45 -10.40 -15.39 -7.29
CA LEU A 45 -9.58 -16.56 -7.60
C LEU A 45 -9.95 -17.78 -6.75
N LYS A 46 -10.24 -17.58 -5.46
CA LYS A 46 -10.72 -18.64 -4.55
C LYS A 46 -12.06 -19.22 -4.99
N GLN A 47 -12.97 -18.39 -5.49
CA GLN A 47 -14.26 -18.85 -6.03
C GLN A 47 -14.07 -19.63 -7.34
N THR A 48 -13.21 -19.15 -8.24
CA THR A 48 -12.89 -19.85 -9.49
C THR A 48 -12.28 -21.22 -9.22
N LEU A 49 -11.38 -21.34 -8.22
CA LEU A 49 -10.77 -22.59 -7.77
C LEU A 49 -11.78 -23.69 -7.43
N GLN A 50 -12.94 -23.33 -6.88
CA GLN A 50 -14.02 -24.29 -6.58
C GLN A 50 -14.63 -24.90 -7.85
N SER A 51 -14.53 -24.20 -8.97
CA SER A 51 -15.16 -24.58 -10.26
C SER A 51 -14.21 -25.29 -11.24
N ILE A 52 -12.89 -25.28 -11.00
CA ILE A 52 -11.89 -25.94 -11.86
C ILE A 52 -11.55 -27.37 -11.43
N SER A 53 -11.03 -28.14 -12.39
CA SER A 53 -10.63 -29.55 -12.24
C SER A 53 -9.50 -29.72 -11.21
N SER A 54 -9.44 -30.90 -10.59
CA SER A 54 -8.52 -31.20 -9.47
C SER A 54 -7.04 -31.07 -9.81
N GLU A 55 -6.66 -31.21 -11.09
CA GLU A 55 -5.26 -31.16 -11.54
C GLU A 55 -4.72 -29.73 -11.58
N VAL A 56 -5.53 -28.77 -12.04
CA VAL A 56 -5.19 -27.33 -12.04
C VAL A 56 -5.40 -26.70 -10.66
N ARG A 57 -6.33 -27.26 -9.87
CA ARG A 57 -6.69 -26.75 -8.54
C ARG A 57 -5.48 -26.67 -7.60
N ASN A 58 -4.65 -27.71 -7.50
CA ASN A 58 -3.54 -27.75 -6.55
C ASN A 58 -2.48 -26.65 -6.82
N GLU A 59 -2.11 -26.43 -8.09
CA GLU A 59 -1.13 -25.40 -8.43
C GLU A 59 -1.71 -23.99 -8.23
N THR A 60 -2.96 -23.78 -8.63
CA THR A 60 -3.64 -22.51 -8.46
C THR A 60 -3.91 -22.20 -6.97
N GLU A 61 -4.24 -23.20 -6.14
CA GLU A 61 -4.38 -23.04 -4.68
C GLU A 61 -3.10 -22.56 -4.03
N LYS A 62 -1.95 -23.15 -4.40
CA LYS A 62 -0.65 -22.73 -3.91
C LYS A 62 -0.36 -21.26 -4.25
N ARG A 63 -0.61 -20.86 -5.50
CA ARG A 63 -0.40 -19.47 -5.94
C ARG A 63 -1.35 -18.49 -5.26
N VAL A 64 -2.60 -18.87 -5.06
CA VAL A 64 -3.59 -18.06 -4.31
C VAL A 64 -3.19 -17.91 -2.84
N ALA A 65 -2.60 -18.96 -2.24
CA ALA A 65 -2.05 -18.88 -0.89
C ALA A 65 -0.86 -17.90 -0.84
N GLU A 66 0.07 -17.96 -1.80
CA GLU A 66 1.20 -17.03 -1.91
C GLU A 66 0.74 -15.57 -2.09
N LEU A 67 -0.28 -15.33 -2.91
CA LEU A 67 -0.89 -13.99 -3.08
C LEU A 67 -1.57 -13.52 -1.80
N THR A 68 -2.25 -14.42 -1.08
CA THR A 68 -2.91 -14.11 0.20
C THR A 68 -1.87 -13.69 1.24
N GLU A 69 -0.78 -14.45 1.39
CA GLU A 69 0.30 -14.15 2.32
C GLU A 69 0.96 -12.80 1.99
N ALA A 70 1.27 -12.55 0.72
CA ALA A 70 1.87 -11.29 0.29
C ALA A 70 0.94 -10.09 0.53
N ARG A 71 -0.39 -10.26 0.33
CA ARG A 71 -1.40 -9.24 0.68
C ARG A 71 -1.41 -8.97 2.18
N ASP A 72 -1.34 -10.00 3.02
CA ASP A 72 -1.32 -9.85 4.47
C ASP A 72 -0.05 -9.13 4.95
N GLN A 73 1.10 -9.41 4.33
CA GLN A 73 2.36 -8.70 4.57
C GLN A 73 2.26 -7.22 4.16
N ALA A 74 1.69 -6.93 2.99
CA ALA A 74 1.45 -5.56 2.51
C ALA A 74 0.52 -4.80 3.47
N HIS A 75 -0.53 -5.44 3.97
CA HIS A 75 -1.43 -4.86 4.97
C HIS A 75 -0.72 -4.57 6.29
N SER A 76 0.09 -5.51 6.79
CA SER A 76 0.89 -5.30 8.00
C SER A 76 1.84 -4.11 7.85
N GLN A 77 2.50 -3.96 6.71
CA GLN A 77 3.38 -2.82 6.46
C GLN A 77 2.64 -1.50 6.31
N ALA A 78 1.48 -1.48 5.67
CA ALA A 78 0.64 -0.27 5.61
C ALA A 78 0.23 0.20 7.01
N GLU A 79 -0.11 -0.71 7.91
CA GLU A 79 -0.41 -0.36 9.32
C GLU A 79 0.83 0.12 10.08
N ARG A 80 2.02 -0.43 9.82
CA ARG A 80 3.26 0.11 10.39
C ARG A 80 3.59 1.50 9.85
N LEU A 81 3.37 1.75 8.56
CA LEU A 81 3.55 3.06 7.93
C LEU A 81 2.61 4.11 8.52
N LYS A 82 1.36 3.73 8.83
CA LYS A 82 0.37 4.57 9.49
C LYS A 82 0.78 4.96 10.93
N GLN A 83 1.47 4.07 11.63
CA GLN A 83 1.98 4.31 12.99
C GLN A 83 3.37 4.97 13.01
N ALA A 84 3.98 5.18 11.85
CA ALA A 84 5.33 5.69 11.75
C ALA A 84 5.44 7.16 12.16
N THR A 85 6.51 7.50 12.87
CA THR A 85 6.90 8.90 13.12
C THR A 85 7.44 9.55 11.85
N GLN A 86 7.42 10.88 11.77
CA GLN A 86 7.96 11.64 10.63
C GLN A 86 9.37 11.18 10.22
N ALA A 87 10.24 10.92 11.20
CA ALA A 87 11.64 10.54 10.98
C ALA A 87 11.81 9.18 10.29
N ASN A 88 10.89 8.23 10.52
CA ASN A 88 10.97 6.88 9.98
C ASN A 88 9.97 6.65 8.84
N TRP A 89 9.10 7.63 8.57
CA TRP A 89 7.99 7.49 7.64
C TRP A 89 8.49 7.27 6.20
N GLU A 90 9.49 8.02 5.73
CA GLU A 90 10.04 7.85 4.38
C GLU A 90 10.71 6.48 4.19
N VAL A 91 11.46 6.01 5.18
CA VAL A 91 12.10 4.69 5.14
C VAL A 91 11.05 3.58 5.08
N LEU A 92 10.01 3.67 5.91
CA LEU A 92 8.91 2.71 5.91
C LEU A 92 8.06 2.81 4.63
N LEU A 93 7.93 3.99 4.03
CA LEU A 93 7.24 4.18 2.77
C LEU A 93 7.95 3.40 1.67
N ILE A 94 9.26 3.56 1.52
CA ILE A 94 10.05 2.87 0.49
C ILE A 94 9.93 1.35 0.63
N GLN A 95 10.03 0.84 1.87
CA GLN A 95 9.85 -0.59 2.15
C GLN A 95 8.44 -1.06 1.78
N THR A 96 7.43 -0.26 2.10
CA THR A 96 6.03 -0.55 1.74
C THR A 96 5.84 -0.54 0.23
N ASP A 97 6.40 0.44 -0.49
CA ASP A 97 6.32 0.52 -1.95
C ASP A 97 6.95 -0.68 -2.63
N HIS A 98 8.10 -1.16 -2.17
CA HIS A 98 8.73 -2.36 -2.71
C HIS A 98 7.84 -3.61 -2.54
N LEU A 99 7.21 -3.78 -1.37
CA LEU A 99 6.31 -4.90 -1.14
C LEU A 99 5.05 -4.83 -2.01
N PHE A 100 4.51 -3.62 -2.18
CA PHE A 100 3.35 -3.41 -3.05
C PHE A 100 3.69 -3.67 -4.52
N GLN A 101 4.89 -3.29 -4.96
CA GLN A 101 5.38 -3.59 -6.30
C GLN A 101 5.58 -5.10 -6.51
N ASP A 102 6.19 -5.80 -5.55
CA ASP A 102 6.35 -7.25 -5.59
C ASP A 102 4.99 -7.97 -5.71
N LEU A 103 4.01 -7.56 -4.89
CA LEU A 103 2.66 -8.11 -4.95
C LEU A 103 1.98 -7.82 -6.29
N ALA A 104 2.09 -6.61 -6.82
CA ALA A 104 1.56 -6.27 -8.15
C ALA A 104 2.17 -7.16 -9.25
N THR A 105 3.48 -7.40 -9.19
CA THR A 105 4.17 -8.31 -10.11
C THR A 105 3.67 -9.75 -9.98
N ARG A 106 3.41 -10.24 -8.76
CA ARG A 106 2.83 -11.58 -8.56
C ARG A 106 1.44 -11.71 -9.16
N PHE A 107 0.57 -10.71 -8.99
CA PHE A 107 -0.76 -10.70 -9.63
C PHE A 107 -0.65 -10.65 -11.14
N HIS A 108 0.27 -9.87 -11.69
CA HIS A 108 0.51 -9.81 -13.13
C HIS A 108 0.96 -11.17 -13.68
N ASN A 109 1.98 -11.79 -13.06
CA ASN A 109 2.47 -13.12 -13.42
C ASN A 109 1.40 -14.20 -13.29
N PHE A 110 0.47 -14.05 -12.33
CA PHE A 110 -0.67 -14.95 -12.18
C PHE A 110 -1.61 -14.82 -13.38
N ALA A 111 -1.99 -13.59 -13.75
CA ALA A 111 -2.88 -13.32 -14.87
C ALA A 111 -2.28 -13.72 -16.23
N GLU A 112 -0.98 -13.52 -16.43
CA GLU A 112 -0.29 -13.88 -17.68
C GLU A 112 -0.13 -15.39 -17.89
N LYS A 113 -0.12 -16.19 -16.81
CA LYS A 113 -0.03 -17.66 -16.92
C LYS A 113 -1.36 -18.36 -17.18
N ASP A 114 -2.48 -17.65 -17.07
CA ASP A 114 -3.83 -18.15 -17.35
C ASP A 114 -4.27 -17.88 -18.81
N ASN A 115 -3.39 -17.30 -19.64
CA ASN A 115 -3.61 -16.97 -21.06
C ASN A 115 -2.63 -17.71 -21.98
#